data_AF-A0A971WUE2-F1
#
_entry.id   AF-A0A971WUE2-F1
#
_cell.length_a   1.000
_cell.length_b   1.000
_cell.length_c   1.000
_cell.angle_alpha   90.00
_cell.angle_beta   90.00
_cell.angle_gamma   90.00
#
_symmetry.space_group_name_H-M   'P 1'
#
loop_
_entity.id
_entity.type
_entity.pdbx_description
1 polymer ?
#
loop_
_entity_poly.entity_id
_entity_poly.type
_entity_poly.pdbx_seq_one_letter_code
_entity_poly.pdbx_strand_id
1 'polypeptide(L)'
;METLVVKVTKVGDKITAVEVIQHSETPGIGTPALANIPKAIVEANSTDVDIVTNATVTSKAIMYAVNNALDPVNYPAPGEEKVVVKEPVSVSAAKVYQGFGLSNMPRLGPGSDNTGTPVYSFNQVFAHVLFDQEGRILSVYVDQLEVATPNYDGAGMPHFSGFPGQGGYNLDADHDGVVDGKTEDTEENFINEIAGWETKRDRGDSYRMGVGTWASQMDKFQEIFVGMTVDEVEEWFARYTSDRNGRPLKPGSTNEADATKYDALSDDEKAMLADVVTAATMSLNDSHGNIIEAIRRAYENRVPLDIESAASKGLGLSSLHRMGPGSDDTGTPVYSFNQVFASTLFDKNGRIVAIHVDQLEVSTPNYDGAGMPHFSGFPGQGGYNVDVNHDGVVDGKTEDSVDNFVAEIEGWVTKRDRGDSYRMGVGSWATQMDKFQELFVGMTVDEVELWFARYTSDRNGRPLKPGSTNEADAAKYDALTEYEKEMLADVVSGATMSLNDSHGNIIEAIRNSFENRVELDLTIE
;
A
#
# COMPACT_ATOMS: atom_id res chain seq x y z
N MET A 1 -19.28 -8.25 2.65
CA MET A 1 -20.01 -8.08 3.94
C MET A 1 -20.31 -9.43 4.55
N GLU A 2 -19.77 -9.69 5.71
CA GLU A 2 -20.09 -10.89 6.49
C GLU A 2 -21.18 -10.56 7.52
N THR A 3 -22.19 -11.41 7.61
CA THR A 3 -23.42 -11.15 8.36
C THR A 3 -23.47 -11.91 9.69
N LEU A 4 -23.86 -11.23 10.77
CA LEU A 4 -24.27 -11.87 12.02
C LEU A 4 -25.76 -12.22 11.94
N VAL A 5 -26.08 -13.51 12.02
CA VAL A 5 -27.45 -14.00 11.91
C VAL A 5 -27.83 -14.72 13.20
N VAL A 6 -29.00 -14.39 13.73
CA VAL A 6 -29.57 -15.04 14.91
C VAL A 6 -30.90 -15.68 14.57
N LYS A 7 -31.23 -16.75 15.29
CA LYS A 7 -32.54 -17.38 15.31
C LYS A 7 -33.17 -17.16 16.67
N VAL A 8 -34.36 -16.57 16.70
CA VAL A 8 -35.10 -16.32 17.93
C VAL A 8 -36.33 -17.23 17.99
N THR A 9 -36.50 -17.94 19.11
CA THR A 9 -37.67 -18.77 19.37
C THR A 9 -38.56 -18.08 20.42
N LYS A 10 -39.87 -18.02 20.16
CA LYS A 10 -40.86 -17.44 21.06
C LYS A 10 -42.00 -18.42 21.37
N VAL A 11 -42.55 -18.28 22.57
CA VAL A 11 -43.85 -18.86 22.96
C VAL A 11 -44.73 -17.71 23.47
N GLY A 12 -45.68 -17.28 22.63
CA GLY A 12 -46.37 -16.00 22.85
C GLY A 12 -45.39 -14.83 22.81
N ASP A 13 -45.43 -13.97 23.82
CA ASP A 13 -44.53 -12.80 23.94
C ASP A 13 -43.19 -13.13 24.64
N LYS A 14 -43.00 -14.38 25.07
CA LYS A 14 -41.79 -14.81 25.77
C LYS A 14 -40.74 -15.35 24.80
N ILE A 15 -39.54 -14.78 24.85
CA ILE A 15 -38.34 -15.27 24.18
C ILE A 15 -37.83 -16.49 24.96
N THR A 16 -37.77 -17.66 24.30
CA THR A 16 -37.36 -18.92 24.93
C THR A 16 -35.98 -19.39 24.47
N ALA A 17 -35.51 -18.91 23.32
CA ALA A 17 -34.15 -19.15 22.85
C ALA A 17 -33.68 -18.05 21.90
N VAL A 18 -32.39 -17.71 21.97
CA VAL A 18 -31.66 -16.92 20.97
C VAL A 18 -30.43 -17.74 20.60
N GLU A 19 -30.30 -18.10 19.33
CA GLU A 19 -29.20 -18.91 18.80
C GLU A 19 -28.45 -18.06 17.76
N VAL A 20 -27.13 -17.91 17.89
CA VAL A 20 -26.31 -17.32 16.82
C VAL A 20 -26.03 -18.40 15.79
N ILE A 21 -26.52 -18.24 14.56
CA ILE A 21 -26.41 -19.24 13.50
C ILE A 21 -25.32 -18.93 12.47
N GLN A 22 -24.89 -17.66 12.40
CA GLN A 22 -23.78 -17.21 11.57
C GLN A 22 -23.11 -16.00 12.24
N HIS A 23 -21.79 -15.97 12.25
CA HIS A 23 -20.98 -14.84 12.68
C HIS A 23 -19.56 -14.94 12.10
N SER A 24 -18.84 -13.83 12.10
CA SER A 24 -17.42 -13.77 11.74
C SER A 24 -16.63 -12.86 12.70
N GLU A 25 -17.10 -12.80 13.95
CA GLU A 25 -16.42 -12.10 15.03
C GLU A 25 -15.00 -12.59 15.27
N THR A 26 -14.09 -11.66 15.57
CA THR A 26 -12.70 -11.97 15.92
C THR A 26 -12.65 -12.89 17.15
N PRO A 27 -11.99 -14.07 17.06
CA PRO A 27 -11.78 -14.94 18.22
C PRO A 27 -11.15 -14.18 19.39
N GLY A 28 -11.67 -14.38 20.60
CA GLY A 28 -11.18 -13.72 21.81
C GLY A 28 -11.75 -12.31 22.07
N ILE A 29 -12.17 -11.57 21.03
CA ILE A 29 -12.79 -10.24 21.18
C ILE A 29 -14.32 -10.38 21.23
N GLY A 30 -14.96 -10.90 20.18
CA GLY A 30 -16.43 -11.00 20.11
C GLY A 30 -17.01 -12.27 20.75
N THR A 31 -16.17 -13.28 20.99
CA THR A 31 -16.57 -14.58 21.56
C THR A 31 -17.36 -14.47 22.87
N PRO A 32 -16.97 -13.62 23.85
CA PRO A 32 -17.74 -13.45 25.07
C PRO A 32 -19.17 -12.94 24.83
N ALA A 33 -19.37 -12.03 23.87
CA ALA A 33 -20.69 -11.51 23.54
C ALA A 33 -21.57 -12.57 22.88
N LEU A 34 -21.02 -13.37 21.96
CA LEU A 34 -21.72 -14.50 21.33
C LEU A 34 -22.26 -15.52 22.35
N ALA A 35 -21.52 -15.73 23.45
CA ALA A 35 -21.91 -16.67 24.50
C ALA A 35 -22.89 -16.09 25.53
N ASN A 36 -22.78 -14.80 25.85
CA ASN A 36 -23.45 -14.19 27.00
C ASN A 36 -24.70 -13.39 26.64
N ILE A 37 -24.67 -12.60 25.56
CA ILE A 37 -25.79 -11.73 25.20
C ILE A 37 -27.07 -12.53 24.86
N PRO A 38 -27.02 -13.63 24.08
CA PRO A 38 -28.20 -14.46 23.84
C PRO A 38 -28.86 -14.97 25.12
N LYS A 39 -28.05 -15.37 26.12
CA LYS A 39 -28.54 -15.85 27.41
C LYS A 39 -29.20 -14.73 28.21
N ALA A 40 -28.53 -13.57 28.29
CA ALA A 40 -29.05 -12.40 28.98
C ALA A 40 -30.40 -11.94 28.40
N ILE A 41 -30.55 -11.98 27.07
CA ILE A 41 -31.81 -11.62 26.40
C ILE A 41 -32.94 -12.59 26.75
N VAL A 42 -32.67 -13.90 26.78
CA VAL A 42 -33.67 -14.92 27.17
C VAL A 42 -34.06 -14.75 28.64
N GLU A 43 -33.11 -14.46 29.52
CA GLU A 43 -33.35 -14.26 30.95
C GLU A 43 -34.13 -12.98 31.24
N ALA A 44 -33.75 -11.86 30.61
CA ALA A 44 -34.41 -10.57 30.76
C ALA A 44 -35.75 -10.49 30.00
N ASN A 45 -35.99 -11.40 29.05
CA ASN A 45 -37.07 -11.30 28.07
C ASN A 45 -37.09 -9.93 27.35
N SER A 46 -35.91 -9.35 27.13
CA SER A 46 -35.70 -8.01 26.59
C SER A 46 -34.36 -7.98 25.86
N THR A 47 -34.25 -7.17 24.81
CA THR A 47 -32.96 -6.89 24.16
C THR A 47 -32.15 -5.83 24.89
N ASP A 48 -32.76 -5.10 25.83
CA ASP A 48 -32.08 -4.08 26.65
C ASP A 48 -31.33 -4.77 27.79
N VAL A 49 -30.11 -5.23 27.49
CA VAL A 49 -29.22 -5.94 28.41
C VAL A 49 -27.83 -5.30 28.39
N ASP A 50 -27.08 -5.48 29.47
CA ASP A 50 -25.73 -4.94 29.57
C ASP A 50 -24.81 -5.53 28.49
N ILE A 51 -24.06 -4.64 27.84
CA ILE A 51 -23.06 -5.02 26.85
C ILE A 51 -21.86 -5.70 27.52
N VAL A 52 -21.20 -6.61 26.80
CA VAL A 52 -19.95 -7.20 27.28
C VAL A 52 -18.79 -6.25 27.00
N THR A 53 -18.02 -5.91 28.03
CA THR A 53 -16.81 -5.09 27.93
C THR A 53 -15.84 -5.66 26.89
N ASN A 54 -15.25 -4.80 26.06
CA ASN A 54 -14.39 -5.15 24.92
C ASN A 54 -15.08 -5.92 23.78
N ALA A 55 -16.40 -6.16 23.86
CA ALA A 55 -17.21 -6.79 22.81
C ALA A 55 -18.47 -5.95 22.52
N THR A 56 -18.36 -4.63 22.58
CA THR A 56 -19.48 -3.69 22.48
C THR A 56 -20.18 -3.76 21.13
N VAL A 57 -19.43 -3.86 20.03
CA VAL A 57 -19.97 -3.93 18.67
C VAL A 57 -20.75 -5.22 18.48
N THR A 58 -20.14 -6.37 18.81
CA THR A 58 -20.79 -7.69 18.79
C THR A 58 -22.05 -7.72 19.66
N SER A 59 -22.00 -7.13 20.86
CA SER A 59 -23.13 -7.08 21.78
C SER A 59 -24.31 -6.33 21.15
N LYS A 60 -24.04 -5.14 20.59
CA LYS A 60 -25.05 -4.34 19.88
C LYS A 60 -25.57 -5.04 18.63
N ALA A 61 -24.72 -5.74 17.88
CA ALA A 61 -25.12 -6.49 16.69
C ALA A 61 -26.09 -7.63 17.03
N ILE A 62 -25.84 -8.39 18.10
CA ILE A 62 -26.76 -9.45 18.57
C ILE A 62 -28.09 -8.83 19.03
N MET A 63 -28.06 -7.75 19.81
CA MET A 63 -29.27 -7.05 20.27
C MET A 63 -30.09 -6.54 19.08
N TYR A 64 -29.43 -5.97 18.07
CA TYR A 64 -30.06 -5.50 16.85
C TYR A 64 -30.65 -6.65 16.04
N ALA A 65 -29.90 -7.74 15.83
CA ALA A 65 -30.35 -8.90 15.08
C ALA A 65 -31.56 -9.58 15.75
N VAL A 66 -31.59 -9.62 17.09
CA VAL A 66 -32.77 -10.07 17.82
C VAL A 66 -33.93 -9.12 17.59
N ASN A 67 -33.75 -7.80 17.76
CA ASN A 67 -34.81 -6.82 17.50
C ASN A 67 -35.36 -6.89 16.07
N ASN A 68 -34.49 -7.07 15.07
CA ASN A 68 -34.87 -7.33 13.70
C ASN A 68 -35.73 -8.59 13.57
N ALA A 69 -35.36 -9.69 14.23
CA ALA A 69 -36.16 -10.91 14.24
C ALA A 69 -37.51 -10.75 14.96
N LEU A 70 -37.64 -9.81 15.91
CA LEU A 70 -38.88 -9.54 16.63
C LEU A 70 -39.80 -8.55 15.90
N ASP A 71 -39.21 -7.55 15.26
CA ASP A 71 -39.89 -6.44 14.61
C ASP A 71 -39.04 -5.93 13.43
N PRO A 72 -39.09 -6.62 12.28
CA PRO A 72 -38.31 -6.28 11.11
C PRO A 72 -38.74 -4.97 10.44
N VAL A 73 -39.87 -4.38 10.85
CA VAL A 73 -40.35 -3.10 10.32
C VAL A 73 -39.64 -1.94 11.01
N ASN A 74 -39.56 -1.98 12.34
CA ASN A 74 -38.89 -0.93 13.12
C ASN A 74 -37.38 -1.15 13.25
N TYR A 75 -36.94 -2.40 13.06
CA TYR A 75 -35.54 -2.78 13.03
C TYR A 75 -35.26 -3.52 11.72
N PRO A 76 -35.37 -2.86 10.55
CA PRO A 76 -35.07 -3.53 9.30
C PRO A 76 -33.65 -4.06 9.33
N ALA A 77 -33.41 -5.21 8.69
CA ALA A 77 -32.04 -5.62 8.45
C ALA A 77 -31.36 -4.43 7.77
N PRO A 78 -30.15 -4.02 8.17
CA PRO A 78 -29.37 -3.19 7.26
C PRO A 78 -29.46 -3.94 5.94
N GLY A 79 -29.90 -3.26 4.88
CA GLY A 79 -29.83 -3.90 3.57
C GLY A 79 -28.43 -4.46 3.40
N GLU A 80 -28.23 -5.39 2.46
CA GLU A 80 -26.95 -5.33 1.76
C GLU A 80 -26.67 -3.84 1.58
N GLU A 81 -25.59 -3.35 2.19
CA GLU A 81 -25.08 -2.05 1.84
C GLU A 81 -25.04 -2.18 0.33
N LYS A 82 -26.00 -1.54 -0.35
CA LYS A 82 -25.79 -1.22 -1.73
C LYS A 82 -24.45 -0.56 -1.62
N VAL A 83 -23.44 -1.16 -2.23
CA VAL A 83 -22.27 -0.39 -2.64
C VAL A 83 -22.95 0.80 -3.28
N VAL A 84 -22.99 1.91 -2.54
CA VAL A 84 -23.41 3.16 -3.11
C VAL A 84 -22.25 3.34 -4.05
N VAL A 85 -22.44 2.89 -5.29
CA VAL A 85 -21.57 3.24 -6.39
C VAL A 85 -21.75 4.73 -6.42
N LYS A 86 -20.85 5.39 -5.68
CA LYS A 86 -20.84 6.82 -5.55
C LYS A 86 -20.52 7.24 -6.97
N GLU A 87 -21.52 7.81 -7.65
CA GLU A 87 -21.35 8.34 -8.99
C GLU A 87 -20.01 9.08 -9.01
N PRO A 88 -19.10 8.75 -9.95
CA PRO A 88 -17.79 9.35 -9.97
C PRO A 88 -17.96 10.86 -9.95
N VAL A 89 -17.20 11.53 -9.08
CA VAL A 89 -17.25 13.00 -9.02
C VAL A 89 -16.80 13.50 -10.39
N SER A 90 -17.70 14.18 -11.10
CA SER A 90 -17.38 14.82 -12.38
C SER A 90 -16.40 15.95 -12.11
N VAL A 91 -15.23 15.86 -12.73
CA VAL A 91 -14.13 16.80 -12.63
C VAL A 91 -13.87 17.40 -14.00
N SER A 92 -14.02 18.71 -14.12
CA SER A 92 -13.65 19.48 -15.31
C SER A 92 -12.55 20.48 -14.98
N ALA A 93 -11.47 20.51 -15.74
CA ALA A 93 -10.40 21.50 -15.57
C ALA A 93 -9.73 21.85 -16.92
N ALA A 94 -9.26 23.08 -17.08
CA ALA A 94 -8.59 23.51 -18.31
C ALA A 94 -7.21 22.84 -18.52
N LYS A 95 -6.52 22.50 -17.43
CA LYS A 95 -5.27 21.73 -17.45
C LYS A 95 -5.21 20.85 -16.22
N VAL A 96 -4.65 19.66 -16.40
CA VAL A 96 -4.50 18.68 -15.33
C VAL A 96 -3.06 18.18 -15.30
N TYR A 97 -2.60 17.87 -14.09
CA TYR A 97 -1.32 17.24 -13.82
C TYR A 97 -1.56 15.95 -13.05
N GLN A 98 -0.84 14.88 -13.37
CA GLN A 98 -0.79 13.67 -12.55
C GLN A 98 0.53 13.63 -11.78
N GLY A 99 0.47 13.20 -10.53
CA GLY A 99 1.63 13.12 -9.66
C GLY A 99 1.69 11.80 -8.90
N PHE A 100 2.91 11.27 -8.77
CA PHE A 100 3.23 10.13 -7.93
C PHE A 100 4.14 10.56 -6.78
N GLY A 101 3.79 10.16 -5.55
CA GLY A 101 4.62 10.40 -4.37
C GLY A 101 4.82 9.15 -3.55
N LEU A 102 6.02 9.00 -2.98
CA LEU A 102 6.41 7.91 -2.09
C LEU A 102 7.06 8.49 -0.83
N SER A 103 6.52 8.18 0.35
CA SER A 103 7.14 8.47 1.64
C SER A 103 7.57 7.17 2.30
N ASN A 104 8.83 7.10 2.74
CA ASN A 104 9.41 5.95 3.44
C ASN A 104 9.66 6.34 4.90
N MET A 105 9.17 5.54 5.85
CA MET A 105 9.24 5.82 7.29
C MET A 105 9.70 4.59 8.07
N PRO A 106 10.81 4.67 8.82
CA PRO A 106 11.19 3.64 9.77
C PRO A 106 10.29 3.70 11.01
N ARG A 107 10.09 2.55 11.64
CA ARG A 107 9.35 2.43 12.90
C ARG A 107 10.10 1.56 13.89
N LEU A 108 10.20 2.09 15.11
CA LEU A 108 10.66 1.40 16.30
C LEU A 108 9.42 1.10 17.15
N GLY A 109 8.94 -0.15 17.16
CA GLY A 109 7.75 -0.56 17.93
C GLY A 109 6.74 -1.40 17.14
N PRO A 110 5.62 -1.82 17.76
CA PRO A 110 4.96 -1.24 18.94
C PRO A 110 5.54 -1.63 20.30
N GLY A 111 6.56 -2.47 20.34
CA GLY A 111 7.19 -2.90 21.58
C GLY A 111 8.39 -3.81 21.31
N SER A 112 8.58 -4.79 22.20
CA SER A 112 9.54 -5.87 22.05
C SER A 112 8.84 -7.20 22.27
N ASP A 113 9.38 -8.26 21.69
CA ASP A 113 8.95 -9.61 22.02
C ASP A 113 9.32 -9.99 23.47
N ASN A 114 8.90 -11.19 23.90
CA ASN A 114 9.17 -11.72 25.23
C ASN A 114 10.67 -11.94 25.56
N THR A 115 11.56 -11.84 24.57
CA THR A 115 13.03 -11.89 24.75
C THR A 115 13.64 -10.50 24.96
N GLY A 116 12.84 -9.43 24.77
CA GLY A 116 13.28 -8.05 24.80
C GLY A 116 13.83 -7.56 23.45
N THR A 117 13.68 -8.34 22.37
CA THR A 117 14.08 -7.91 21.03
C THR A 117 13.01 -6.98 20.47
N PRO A 118 13.36 -5.73 20.06
CA PRO A 118 12.37 -4.81 19.53
C PRO A 118 11.71 -5.32 18.24
N VAL A 119 10.48 -4.87 18.03
CA VAL A 119 9.81 -4.96 16.73
C VAL A 119 10.23 -3.73 15.91
N TYR A 120 10.63 -3.96 14.67
CA TYR A 120 10.87 -2.89 13.70
C TYR A 120 9.91 -3.04 12.52
N SER A 121 9.59 -1.92 11.86
CA SER A 121 8.98 -1.96 10.53
C SER A 121 9.51 -0.83 9.67
N PHE A 122 9.40 -1.00 8.36
CA PHE A 122 9.44 0.12 7.42
C PHE A 122 8.05 0.27 6.79
N ASN A 123 7.67 1.52 6.59
CA ASN A 123 6.34 1.92 6.15
C ASN A 123 6.48 2.78 4.91
N GLN A 124 5.79 2.41 3.86
CA GLN A 124 5.87 3.08 2.56
C GLN A 124 4.48 3.52 2.17
N VAL A 125 4.24 4.84 2.22
CA VAL A 125 2.98 5.42 1.76
C VAL A 125 3.18 5.94 0.36
N PHE A 126 2.30 5.56 -0.56
CA PHE A 126 2.37 5.99 -1.95
C PHE A 126 1.04 6.57 -2.41
N ALA A 127 1.12 7.63 -3.21
CA ALA A 127 -0.03 8.45 -3.61
C ALA A 127 -0.03 8.72 -5.11
N HIS A 128 -1.18 8.50 -5.75
CA HIS A 128 -1.48 8.94 -7.12
C HIS A 128 -2.49 10.08 -7.06
N VAL A 129 -2.05 11.29 -7.40
CA VAL A 129 -2.85 12.53 -7.24
C VAL A 129 -3.00 13.26 -8.56
N LEU A 130 -4.20 13.74 -8.85
CA LEU A 130 -4.48 14.64 -9.96
C LEU A 130 -4.65 16.07 -9.43
N PHE A 131 -4.05 17.03 -10.14
CA PHE A 131 -4.09 18.45 -9.78
C PHE A 131 -4.58 19.31 -10.95
N ASP A 132 -5.27 20.41 -10.66
CA ASP A 132 -5.52 21.46 -11.65
C ASP A 132 -4.30 22.38 -11.85
N GLN A 133 -4.46 23.43 -12.67
CA GLN A 133 -3.39 24.40 -12.93
C GLN A 133 -3.04 25.28 -11.71
N GLU A 134 -3.97 25.45 -10.77
CA GLU A 134 -3.74 26.15 -9.50
C GLU A 134 -3.12 25.24 -8.43
N GLY A 135 -2.96 23.95 -8.72
CA GLY A 135 -2.41 22.96 -7.78
C GLY A 135 -3.44 22.43 -6.78
N ARG A 136 -4.74 22.61 -7.04
CA ARG A 136 -5.79 22.00 -6.23
C ARG A 136 -5.98 20.55 -6.61
N ILE A 137 -6.22 19.71 -5.60
CA ILE A 137 -6.43 18.28 -5.74
C ILE A 137 -7.78 18.04 -6.42
N LEU A 138 -7.72 17.42 -7.58
CA LEU A 138 -8.89 16.95 -8.33
C LEU A 138 -9.28 15.53 -7.92
N SER A 139 -8.29 14.70 -7.60
CA SER A 139 -8.48 13.33 -7.14
C SER A 139 -7.21 12.86 -6.42
N VAL A 140 -7.35 12.14 -5.32
CA VAL A 140 -6.24 11.56 -4.55
C VAL A 140 -6.54 10.09 -4.28
N TYR A 141 -5.54 9.23 -4.46
CA TYR A 141 -5.60 7.81 -4.12
C TYR A 141 -4.32 7.47 -3.39
N VAL A 142 -4.46 7.00 -2.17
CA VAL A 142 -3.34 6.68 -1.28
C VAL A 142 -3.45 5.23 -0.87
N ASP A 143 -2.31 4.56 -0.85
CA ASP A 143 -2.16 3.22 -0.31
C ASP A 143 -0.81 3.12 0.42
N GLN A 144 -0.62 2.02 1.14
CA GLN A 144 0.52 1.87 2.03
C GLN A 144 0.96 0.41 2.10
N LEU A 145 2.26 0.17 2.02
CA LEU A 145 2.89 -1.09 2.41
C LEU A 145 3.56 -0.89 3.77
N GLU A 146 3.32 -1.79 4.71
CA GLU A 146 4.08 -1.86 5.96
C GLU A 146 4.65 -3.26 6.07
N VAL A 147 5.95 -3.35 6.32
CA VAL A 147 6.68 -4.62 6.45
C VAL A 147 7.39 -4.62 7.79
N ALA A 148 7.06 -5.59 8.64
CA ALA A 148 7.57 -5.70 10.00
C ALA A 148 8.56 -6.84 10.16
N THR A 149 9.31 -6.83 11.25
CA THR A 149 10.07 -8.00 11.68
C THR A 149 9.14 -9.17 12.03
N PRO A 150 9.57 -10.45 11.86
CA PRO A 150 8.74 -11.63 12.12
C PRO A 150 8.34 -11.86 13.59
N ASN A 151 8.89 -11.10 14.53
CA ASN A 151 8.49 -11.12 15.95
C ASN A 151 7.30 -10.18 16.24
N TYR A 152 6.66 -9.66 15.21
CA TYR A 152 5.43 -8.88 15.33
C TYR A 152 4.22 -9.81 15.51
N ASP A 153 3.40 -9.52 16.52
CA ASP A 153 2.27 -10.33 16.98
C ASP A 153 0.95 -10.03 16.22
N GLY A 154 0.98 -9.20 15.17
CA GLY A 154 -0.22 -8.92 14.39
C GLY A 154 -0.37 -9.88 13.21
N ALA A 155 -1.42 -10.70 13.25
CA ALA A 155 -1.73 -11.63 12.16
C ALA A 155 -1.88 -10.97 10.78
N GLY A 156 -1.36 -11.65 9.76
CA GLY A 156 -1.43 -11.22 8.35
C GLY A 156 -0.58 -9.99 8.04
N MET A 157 0.42 -9.70 8.86
CA MET A 157 1.37 -8.62 8.62
C MET A 157 2.44 -9.08 7.62
N PRO A 158 2.74 -8.31 6.56
CA PRO A 158 3.92 -8.58 5.74
C PRO A 158 5.19 -8.57 6.60
N HIS A 159 6.01 -9.59 6.43
CA HIS A 159 7.26 -9.72 7.17
C HIS A 159 8.48 -9.65 6.27
N PHE A 160 9.60 -9.23 6.87
CA PHE A 160 10.92 -9.39 6.30
C PHE A 160 11.90 -9.78 7.39
N SER A 161 12.60 -10.90 7.20
CA SER A 161 13.57 -11.43 8.15
C SER A 161 14.95 -10.80 8.02
N GLY A 162 15.21 -10.02 6.97
CA GLY A 162 16.54 -9.62 6.54
C GLY A 162 17.02 -10.43 5.34
N PHE A 163 18.19 -10.07 4.82
CA PHE A 163 18.79 -10.78 3.69
C PHE A 163 19.39 -12.12 4.11
N PRO A 164 19.45 -13.11 3.21
CA PRO A 164 20.09 -14.39 3.52
C PRO A 164 21.54 -14.24 4.00
N GLY A 165 21.91 -15.01 5.01
CA GLY A 165 23.21 -14.98 5.69
C GLY A 165 23.25 -14.13 6.97
N GLN A 166 22.11 -13.57 7.40
CA GLN A 166 21.99 -12.75 8.61
C GLN A 166 21.46 -13.52 9.84
N GLY A 167 21.24 -14.84 9.71
CA GLY A 167 20.84 -15.71 10.81
C GLY A 167 19.36 -15.68 11.18
N GLY A 168 18.50 -15.22 10.26
CA GLY A 168 17.06 -15.08 10.44
C GLY A 168 16.68 -14.03 11.49
N TYR A 169 15.40 -14.02 11.87
CA TYR A 169 14.86 -13.14 12.91
C TYR A 169 13.99 -13.93 13.89
N ASN A 170 13.78 -13.40 15.09
CA ASN A 170 12.82 -14.00 16.04
C ASN A 170 11.44 -14.11 15.39
N LEU A 171 10.77 -15.24 15.61
CA LEU A 171 9.48 -15.56 15.02
C LEU A 171 8.44 -15.78 16.11
N ASP A 172 7.32 -15.09 15.99
CA ASP A 172 6.08 -15.33 16.74
C ASP A 172 5.04 -15.86 15.73
N ALA A 173 4.98 -17.18 15.58
CA ALA A 173 4.24 -17.84 14.50
C ALA A 173 2.75 -17.96 14.80
N ASP A 174 2.36 -18.00 16.08
CA ASP A 174 0.96 -18.09 16.51
C ASP A 174 0.40 -16.74 17.01
N HIS A 175 1.21 -15.68 16.99
CA HIS A 175 0.84 -14.31 17.30
C HIS A 175 0.37 -14.14 18.76
N ASP A 176 0.98 -14.90 19.68
CA ASP A 176 0.66 -14.86 21.11
C ASP A 176 1.60 -13.95 21.93
N GLY A 177 2.59 -13.33 21.27
CA GLY A 177 3.61 -12.47 21.87
C GLY A 177 4.82 -13.23 22.43
N VAL A 178 4.92 -14.55 22.18
CA VAL A 178 6.01 -15.42 22.63
C VAL A 178 6.81 -15.90 21.42
N VAL A 179 8.13 -15.73 21.47
CA VAL A 179 9.01 -16.24 20.41
C VAL A 179 9.00 -17.78 20.39
N ASP A 180 8.55 -18.34 19.27
CA ASP A 180 8.53 -19.78 18.97
C ASP A 180 9.88 -20.30 18.48
N GLY A 181 10.67 -19.41 17.87
CA GLY A 181 11.94 -19.76 17.26
C GLY A 181 12.50 -18.62 16.43
N LYS A 182 13.21 -18.98 15.36
CA LYS A 182 13.67 -18.03 14.36
C LYS A 182 13.16 -18.43 12.98
N THR A 183 12.96 -17.42 12.13
CA THR A 183 12.75 -17.65 10.70
C THR A 183 13.95 -18.33 10.06
N GLU A 184 13.70 -19.05 8.97
CA GLU A 184 14.75 -19.72 8.23
C GLU A 184 15.66 -18.70 7.52
N ASP A 185 16.97 -18.86 7.67
CA ASP A 185 17.98 -18.03 7.00
C ASP A 185 18.32 -18.62 5.63
N THR A 186 17.37 -18.55 4.70
CA THR A 186 17.48 -19.15 3.37
C THR A 186 17.04 -18.19 2.27
N GLU A 187 17.57 -18.40 1.06
CA GLU A 187 17.09 -17.70 -0.14
C GLU A 187 15.59 -17.99 -0.38
N GLU A 188 15.13 -19.20 -0.08
CA GLU A 188 13.72 -19.58 -0.23
C GLU A 188 12.80 -18.76 0.69
N ASN A 189 13.16 -18.57 1.96
CA ASN A 189 12.40 -17.73 2.87
C ASN A 189 12.37 -16.27 2.40
N PHE A 190 13.53 -15.73 1.99
CA PHE A 190 13.64 -14.38 1.42
C PHE A 190 12.72 -14.16 0.23
N ILE A 191 12.65 -15.14 -0.69
CA ILE A 191 11.76 -15.12 -1.85
C ILE A 191 10.30 -15.12 -1.43
N ASN A 192 9.93 -16.01 -0.51
CA ASN A 192 8.56 -16.21 -0.08
C ASN A 192 8.02 -14.99 0.71
N GLU A 193 8.85 -14.38 1.54
CA GLU A 193 8.47 -13.18 2.31
C GLU A 193 8.12 -12.02 1.37
N ILE A 194 8.98 -11.70 0.40
CA ILE A 194 8.73 -10.61 -0.56
C ILE A 194 7.52 -10.92 -1.44
N ALA A 195 7.34 -12.17 -1.86
CA ALA A 195 6.17 -12.58 -2.64
C ALA A 195 4.85 -12.46 -1.85
N GLY A 196 4.90 -12.48 -0.51
CA GLY A 196 3.76 -12.30 0.38
C GLY A 196 3.52 -10.85 0.83
N TRP A 197 4.25 -9.87 0.29
CA TRP A 197 4.03 -8.47 0.64
C TRP A 197 2.74 -7.94 0.02
N GLU A 198 1.81 -7.55 0.89
CA GLU A 198 0.52 -6.98 0.52
C GLU A 198 0.35 -5.58 1.10
N THR A 199 -0.24 -4.68 0.32
CA THR A 199 -0.57 -3.33 0.78
C THR A 199 -1.74 -3.35 1.77
N LYS A 200 -1.99 -2.23 2.45
CA LYS A 200 -3.14 -2.07 3.35
C LYS A 200 -4.46 -2.21 2.59
N ARG A 201 -4.53 -1.82 1.31
CA ARG A 201 -5.72 -2.04 0.47
C ARG A 201 -5.82 -3.47 -0.05
N ASP A 202 -4.73 -4.12 -0.43
CA ASP A 202 -4.74 -5.51 -0.93
C ASP A 202 -5.19 -6.51 0.15
N ARG A 203 -4.86 -6.24 1.41
CA ARG A 203 -5.36 -7.02 2.57
C ARG A 203 -6.88 -6.95 2.74
N GLY A 204 -7.53 -6.00 2.07
CA GLY A 204 -8.98 -5.85 2.01
C GLY A 204 -9.66 -5.66 3.37
N ASP A 205 -10.88 -6.20 3.49
CA ASP A 205 -11.75 -6.03 4.67
C ASP A 205 -11.21 -6.69 5.95
N SER A 206 -10.14 -7.50 5.84
CA SER A 206 -9.51 -8.14 7.00
C SER A 206 -8.78 -7.13 7.89
N TYR A 207 -8.28 -6.03 7.31
CA TYR A 207 -7.56 -5.00 8.04
C TYR A 207 -8.49 -3.89 8.53
N ARG A 208 -9.15 -4.17 9.66
CA ARG A 208 -10.06 -3.24 10.35
C ARG A 208 -9.35 -2.45 11.45
N MET A 209 -9.68 -1.17 11.57
CA MET A 209 -9.18 -0.31 12.64
C MET A 209 -10.23 0.74 13.02
N GLY A 210 -10.49 0.91 14.32
CA GLY A 210 -11.42 1.93 14.79
C GLY A 210 -12.84 1.77 14.19
N VAL A 211 -13.22 2.72 13.33
CA VAL A 211 -14.59 2.86 12.79
C VAL A 211 -14.83 2.13 11.46
N GLY A 212 -13.81 1.54 10.85
CA GLY A 212 -13.93 0.88 9.54
C GLY A 212 -12.69 0.09 9.14
N THR A 213 -12.52 -0.16 7.83
CA THR A 213 -11.25 -0.66 7.28
C THR A 213 -10.25 0.48 7.15
N TRP A 214 -8.98 0.18 6.93
CA TRP A 214 -8.01 1.23 6.57
C TRP A 214 -8.44 1.92 5.27
N ALA A 215 -8.82 1.14 4.25
CA ALA A 215 -9.28 1.65 2.96
C ALA A 215 -10.46 2.61 3.10
N SER A 216 -11.52 2.24 3.83
CA SER A 216 -12.71 3.08 3.98
C SER A 216 -12.42 4.40 4.70
N GLN A 217 -11.48 4.38 5.66
CA GLN A 217 -11.07 5.59 6.37
C GLN A 217 -10.19 6.49 5.51
N MET A 218 -9.27 5.91 4.73
CA MET A 218 -8.47 6.66 3.76
C MET A 218 -9.37 7.27 2.68
N ASP A 219 -10.39 6.56 2.21
CA ASP A 219 -11.34 7.09 1.23
C ASP A 219 -12.07 8.33 1.76
N LYS A 220 -12.46 8.36 3.04
CA LYS A 220 -13.03 9.57 3.65
C LYS A 220 -12.04 10.74 3.67
N PHE A 221 -10.76 10.53 3.98
CA PHE A 221 -9.77 11.61 3.93
C PHE A 221 -9.50 12.09 2.51
N GLN A 222 -9.45 11.18 1.54
CA GLN A 222 -9.35 11.51 0.12
C GLN A 222 -10.49 12.44 -0.31
N GLU A 223 -11.72 12.17 0.12
CA GLU A 223 -12.88 13.03 -0.15
C GLU A 223 -12.73 14.43 0.47
N ILE A 224 -12.18 14.53 1.67
CA ILE A 224 -11.96 15.82 2.35
C ILE A 224 -10.93 16.67 1.60
N PHE A 225 -9.88 16.04 1.06
CA PHE A 225 -8.79 16.75 0.41
C PHE A 225 -9.10 17.22 -1.02
N VAL A 226 -10.12 16.65 -1.68
CA VAL A 226 -10.54 17.13 -3.01
C VAL A 226 -10.95 18.60 -2.94
N GLY A 227 -10.41 19.40 -3.86
CA GLY A 227 -10.58 20.86 -3.93
C GLY A 227 -9.54 21.66 -3.14
N MET A 228 -8.80 21.03 -2.22
CA MET A 228 -7.71 21.68 -1.47
C MET A 228 -6.43 21.71 -2.29
N THR A 229 -5.60 22.73 -2.09
CA THR A 229 -4.17 22.69 -2.42
C THR A 229 -3.42 21.83 -1.40
N VAL A 230 -2.20 21.39 -1.73
CA VAL A 230 -1.37 20.64 -0.78
C VAL A 230 -1.09 21.44 0.50
N ASP A 231 -0.86 22.74 0.38
CA ASP A 231 -0.65 23.60 1.55
C ASP A 231 -1.92 23.67 2.41
N GLU A 232 -3.11 23.73 1.82
CA GLU A 232 -4.40 23.64 2.55
C GLU A 232 -4.59 22.28 3.23
N VAL A 233 -4.12 21.17 2.64
CA VAL A 233 -4.14 19.84 3.28
C VAL A 233 -3.22 19.79 4.51
N GLU A 234 -2.04 20.39 4.41
CA GLU A 234 -1.11 20.49 5.55
C GLU A 234 -1.64 21.38 6.66
N GLU A 235 -2.25 22.50 6.31
CA GLU A 235 -2.93 23.38 7.26
C GLU A 235 -4.11 22.66 7.92
N TRP A 236 -4.89 21.89 7.17
CA TRP A 236 -5.97 21.06 7.70
C TRP A 236 -5.42 20.05 8.71
N PHE A 237 -4.37 19.31 8.34
CA PHE A 237 -3.70 18.35 9.22
C PHE A 237 -3.20 19.03 10.51
N ALA A 238 -2.42 20.11 10.37
CA ALA A 238 -1.86 20.85 11.48
C ALA A 238 -2.93 21.46 12.41
N ARG A 239 -4.11 21.79 11.90
CA ARG A 239 -5.19 22.41 12.69
C ARG A 239 -6.10 21.38 13.36
N TYR A 240 -6.44 20.31 12.67
CA TYR A 240 -7.54 19.41 13.05
C TYR A 240 -7.09 18.04 13.56
N THR A 241 -5.78 17.78 13.62
CA THR A 241 -5.23 16.53 14.16
C THR A 241 -4.40 16.74 15.42
N SER A 242 -4.21 15.66 16.17
CA SER A 242 -3.32 15.61 17.33
C SER A 242 -1.86 15.71 16.90
N ASP A 243 -1.11 16.63 17.50
CA ASP A 243 0.34 16.74 17.26
C ASP A 243 1.13 15.53 17.81
N ARG A 244 0.49 14.70 18.64
CA ARG A 244 1.11 13.51 19.23
C ARG A 244 1.04 12.29 18.31
N ASN A 245 -0.06 12.13 17.58
CA ASN A 245 -0.34 10.87 16.86
C ASN A 245 -1.02 11.05 15.50
N GLY A 246 -1.21 12.29 15.02
CA GLY A 246 -1.75 12.59 13.70
C GLY A 246 -3.21 12.19 13.47
N ARG A 247 -3.94 11.76 14.52
CA ARG A 247 -5.37 11.41 14.41
C ARG A 247 -6.26 12.65 14.53
N PRO A 248 -7.44 12.66 13.89
CA PRO A 248 -8.40 13.75 14.05
C PRO A 248 -8.74 14.02 15.51
N LEU A 249 -8.83 15.30 15.88
CA LEU A 249 -9.21 15.73 17.21
C LEU A 249 -10.67 15.35 17.50
N LYS A 250 -10.95 15.02 18.78
CA LYS A 250 -12.28 14.63 19.25
C LYS A 250 -12.58 15.27 20.61
N PRO A 251 -13.86 15.50 20.94
CA PRO A 251 -14.23 16.04 22.25
C PRO A 251 -13.82 15.08 23.37
N GLY A 252 -13.47 15.65 24.53
CA GLY A 252 -13.18 14.88 25.74
C GLY A 252 -11.85 14.11 25.69
N SER A 253 -10.88 14.54 24.88
CA SER A 253 -9.52 13.98 24.91
C SER A 253 -8.92 14.10 26.32
N THR A 254 -8.27 13.04 26.80
CA THR A 254 -7.53 13.06 28.07
C THR A 254 -6.13 13.66 27.90
N ASN A 255 -5.67 13.86 26.67
CA ASN A 255 -4.45 14.61 26.39
C ASN A 255 -4.75 16.12 26.44
N GLU A 256 -4.09 16.84 27.34
CA GLU A 256 -4.35 18.27 27.56
C GLU A 256 -4.08 19.14 26.32
N ALA A 257 -3.08 18.79 25.50
CA ALA A 257 -2.76 19.53 24.28
C ALA A 257 -3.86 19.35 23.22
N ASP A 258 -4.31 18.11 23.01
CA ASP A 258 -5.42 17.81 22.09
C ASP A 258 -6.72 18.48 22.55
N ALA A 259 -7.02 18.42 23.85
CA ALA A 259 -8.21 19.06 24.42
C ALA A 259 -8.18 20.57 24.21
N THR A 260 -7.03 21.22 24.48
CA THR A 260 -6.85 22.66 24.25
C THR A 260 -7.01 23.02 22.77
N LYS A 261 -6.42 22.23 21.88
CA LYS A 261 -6.49 22.44 20.42
C LYS A 261 -7.93 22.30 19.92
N TYR A 262 -8.65 21.29 20.39
CA TYR A 262 -10.07 21.08 20.06
C TYR A 262 -10.96 22.19 20.61
N ASP A 263 -10.76 22.60 21.88
CA ASP A 263 -11.58 23.64 22.53
C ASP A 263 -11.46 25.00 21.83
N ALA A 264 -10.29 25.29 21.24
CA ALA A 264 -10.03 26.50 20.46
C ALA A 264 -10.74 26.55 19.10
N LEU A 265 -11.29 25.43 18.61
CA LEU A 265 -12.03 25.38 17.35
C LEU A 265 -13.40 26.04 17.48
N SER A 266 -13.87 26.64 16.38
CA SER A 266 -15.24 27.14 16.27
C SER A 266 -16.26 25.99 16.26
N ASP A 267 -17.53 26.30 16.49
CA ASP A 267 -18.60 25.30 16.52
C ASP A 267 -18.76 24.58 15.16
N ASP A 268 -18.60 25.30 14.05
CA ASP A 268 -18.66 24.73 12.70
C ASP A 268 -17.49 23.76 12.44
N GLU A 269 -16.29 24.10 12.91
CA GLU A 269 -15.12 23.22 12.81
C GLU A 269 -15.27 21.97 13.67
N LYS A 270 -15.84 22.11 14.87
CA LYS A 270 -16.16 20.98 15.74
C LYS A 270 -17.21 20.07 15.11
N ALA A 271 -18.21 20.64 14.43
CA ALA A 271 -19.22 19.88 13.69
C ALA A 271 -18.63 19.15 12.48
N MET A 272 -17.74 19.79 11.72
CA MET A 272 -16.98 19.15 10.64
C MET A 272 -16.17 17.97 11.18
N LEU A 273 -15.40 18.17 12.26
CA LEU A 273 -14.62 17.09 12.87
C LEU A 273 -15.49 15.96 13.40
N ALA A 274 -16.67 16.27 13.96
CA ALA A 274 -17.62 15.26 14.39
C ALA A 274 -18.08 14.38 13.22
N ASP A 275 -18.31 14.94 12.03
CA ASP A 275 -18.58 14.16 10.81
C ASP A 275 -17.37 13.31 10.42
N VAL A 276 -16.17 13.90 10.40
CA VAL A 276 -14.93 13.18 10.05
C VAL A 276 -14.74 11.94 10.92
N VAL A 277 -14.82 12.08 12.25
CA VAL A 277 -14.55 10.96 13.17
C VAL A 277 -15.61 9.87 13.19
N THR A 278 -16.77 10.08 12.54
CA THR A 278 -17.73 8.99 12.32
C THR A 278 -17.25 7.99 11.27
N ALA A 279 -16.43 8.45 10.32
CA ALA A 279 -15.99 7.68 9.18
C ALA A 279 -14.48 7.44 9.13
N ALA A 280 -13.66 8.29 9.78
CA ALA A 280 -12.20 8.18 9.79
C ALA A 280 -11.57 8.61 11.12
N THR A 281 -10.80 7.69 11.70
CA THR A 281 -10.06 7.90 12.96
C THR A 281 -8.59 7.50 12.88
N MET A 282 -8.15 6.98 11.73
CA MET A 282 -6.75 6.64 11.47
C MET A 282 -5.87 7.89 11.49
N SER A 283 -4.57 7.68 11.72
CA SER A 283 -3.60 8.77 11.64
C SER A 283 -3.33 9.11 10.18
N LEU A 284 -3.12 10.40 9.91
CA LEU A 284 -2.59 10.89 8.62
C LEU A 284 -1.06 10.99 8.62
N ASN A 285 -0.44 11.04 9.80
CA ASN A 285 1.00 11.07 9.96
C ASN A 285 1.36 10.59 11.37
N ASP A 286 1.89 9.37 11.46
CA ASP A 286 2.53 8.84 12.66
C ASP A 286 3.64 7.84 12.27
N SER A 287 4.15 7.09 13.24
CA SER A 287 5.21 6.10 12.99
C SER A 287 4.80 4.96 12.04
N HIS A 288 3.51 4.78 11.74
CA HIS A 288 3.04 3.80 10.76
C HIS A 288 3.03 4.38 9.34
N GLY A 289 3.27 5.68 9.13
CA GLY A 289 3.30 6.24 7.78
C GLY A 289 2.96 7.73 7.73
N ASN A 290 3.41 8.39 6.67
CA ASN A 290 3.23 9.82 6.45
C ASN A 290 2.48 10.08 5.13
N ILE A 291 1.15 10.13 5.21
CA ILE A 291 0.25 10.33 4.07
C ILE A 291 0.40 11.75 3.51
N ILE A 292 0.64 12.73 4.38
CA ILE A 292 0.79 14.14 4.01
C ILE A 292 2.04 14.33 3.14
N GLU A 293 3.16 13.73 3.51
CA GLU A 293 4.39 13.79 2.69
C GLU A 293 4.20 13.10 1.34
N ALA A 294 3.53 11.94 1.28
CA ALA A 294 3.27 11.27 0.00
C ALA A 294 2.44 12.16 -0.95
N ILE A 295 1.44 12.89 -0.43
CA ILE A 295 0.65 13.86 -1.23
C ILE A 295 1.52 15.04 -1.68
N ARG A 296 2.39 15.57 -0.80
CA ARG A 296 3.33 16.64 -1.18
C ARG A 296 4.30 16.21 -2.25
N ARG A 297 4.90 15.03 -2.14
CA ARG A 297 5.78 14.46 -3.17
C ARG A 297 5.06 14.26 -4.49
N ALA A 298 3.81 13.79 -4.45
CA ALA A 298 2.99 13.69 -5.66
C ALA A 298 2.82 15.05 -6.35
N TYR A 299 2.61 16.11 -5.57
CA TYR A 299 2.57 17.46 -6.14
C TYR A 299 3.92 17.90 -6.71
N GLU A 300 5.01 17.71 -5.99
CA GLU A 300 6.36 18.10 -6.45
C GLU A 300 6.78 17.37 -7.73
N ASN A 301 6.39 16.10 -7.85
CA ASN A 301 6.72 15.22 -8.97
C ASN A 301 5.70 15.26 -10.12
N ARG A 302 4.70 16.15 -10.06
CA ARG A 302 3.59 16.14 -11.02
C ARG A 302 4.04 16.46 -12.45
N VAL A 303 3.46 15.74 -13.40
CA VAL A 303 3.66 15.93 -14.85
C VAL A 303 2.35 16.35 -15.50
N PRO A 304 2.38 17.23 -16.52
CA PRO A 304 1.17 17.63 -17.23
C PRO A 304 0.54 16.43 -17.96
N LEU A 305 -0.80 16.41 -18.01
CA LEU A 305 -1.56 15.47 -18.83
C LEU A 305 -1.93 16.11 -20.17
N ASP A 306 -1.73 15.35 -21.25
CA ASP A 306 -2.16 15.69 -22.61
C ASP A 306 -3.23 14.68 -23.06
N ILE A 307 -4.41 14.74 -22.43
CA ILE A 307 -5.56 13.88 -22.68
C ILE A 307 -6.85 14.70 -22.69
N GLU A 308 -7.91 14.20 -23.32
CA GLU A 308 -9.22 14.85 -23.29
C GLU A 308 -10.06 14.44 -22.07
N SER A 309 -9.95 13.17 -21.65
CA SER A 309 -10.74 12.62 -20.55
C SER A 309 -10.15 11.34 -19.98
N ALA A 310 -10.59 10.98 -18.76
CA ALA A 310 -10.34 9.68 -18.14
C ALA A 310 -11.58 9.22 -17.36
N ALA A 311 -11.91 7.94 -17.46
CA ALA A 311 -13.06 7.29 -16.82
C ALA A 311 -12.68 6.52 -15.53
N SER A 312 -11.39 6.28 -15.30
CA SER A 312 -10.90 5.70 -14.05
C SER A 312 -9.42 6.00 -13.87
N LYS A 313 -8.95 5.89 -12.62
CA LYS A 313 -7.53 5.93 -12.30
C LYS A 313 -7.13 4.76 -11.42
N GLY A 314 -5.88 4.34 -11.52
CA GLY A 314 -5.31 3.23 -10.79
C GLY A 314 -3.95 3.54 -10.19
N LEU A 315 -3.59 2.78 -9.16
CA LEU A 315 -2.25 2.76 -8.57
C LEU A 315 -1.90 1.30 -8.27
N GLY A 316 -0.84 0.80 -8.90
CA GLY A 316 -0.37 -0.57 -8.74
C GLY A 316 1.03 -0.63 -8.14
N LEU A 317 1.28 -1.65 -7.33
CA LEU A 317 2.59 -2.03 -6.80
C LEU A 317 2.90 -3.46 -7.23
N SER A 318 4.12 -3.72 -7.70
CA SER A 318 4.69 -5.06 -7.82
C SER A 318 6.01 -5.10 -7.03
N SER A 319 6.15 -6.10 -6.15
CA SER A 319 7.36 -6.31 -5.34
C SER A 319 8.06 -7.60 -5.76
N LEU A 320 9.36 -7.53 -6.05
CA LEU A 320 10.18 -8.66 -6.47
C LEU A 320 11.50 -8.72 -5.71
N HIS A 321 11.92 -9.94 -5.39
CA HIS A 321 13.27 -10.22 -4.92
C HIS A 321 14.25 -10.28 -6.10
N ARG A 322 15.52 -10.07 -5.81
CA ARG A 322 16.62 -10.29 -6.74
C ARG A 322 17.82 -10.91 -6.02
N MET A 323 18.32 -11.97 -6.62
CA MET A 323 19.62 -12.55 -6.31
C MET A 323 20.60 -12.10 -7.39
N GLY A 324 21.64 -11.36 -7.03
CA GLY A 324 22.72 -10.96 -7.93
C GLY A 324 22.91 -9.44 -8.13
N PRO A 325 23.85 -9.03 -9.01
CA PRO A 325 24.38 -9.79 -10.15
C PRO A 325 25.59 -10.68 -9.86
N GLY A 326 26.03 -10.77 -8.60
CA GLY A 326 27.16 -11.59 -8.19
C GLY A 326 27.30 -11.65 -6.67
N SER A 327 28.53 -11.83 -6.23
CA SER A 327 28.95 -11.74 -4.83
C SER A 327 30.06 -10.71 -4.70
N ASP A 328 30.26 -10.21 -3.49
CA ASP A 328 31.48 -9.47 -3.16
C ASP A 328 32.73 -10.38 -3.18
N ASP A 329 33.90 -9.79 -2.94
CA ASP A 329 35.19 -10.48 -2.94
C ASP A 329 35.34 -11.53 -1.81
N THR A 330 34.43 -11.52 -0.83
CA THR A 330 34.35 -12.54 0.23
C THR A 330 33.44 -13.72 -0.15
N GLY A 331 32.73 -13.63 -1.27
CA GLY A 331 31.75 -14.62 -1.72
C GLY A 331 30.36 -14.40 -1.12
N THR A 332 30.11 -13.27 -0.45
CA THR A 332 28.77 -12.94 0.06
C THR A 332 27.91 -12.42 -1.08
N PRO A 333 26.74 -13.02 -1.37
CA PRO A 333 25.90 -12.59 -2.49
C PRO A 333 25.39 -11.16 -2.32
N VAL A 334 25.06 -10.52 -3.45
CA VAL A 334 24.28 -9.28 -3.48
C VAL A 334 22.81 -9.64 -3.59
N TYR A 335 21.98 -9.07 -2.73
CA TYR A 335 20.52 -9.20 -2.80
C TYR A 335 19.88 -7.83 -2.98
N SER A 336 18.67 -7.80 -3.52
CA SER A 336 17.81 -6.62 -3.48
C SER A 336 16.34 -7.01 -3.48
N PHE A 337 15.51 -6.08 -3.03
CA PHE A 337 14.09 -6.08 -3.36
C PHE A 337 13.77 -4.86 -4.23
N ASN A 338 12.83 -5.05 -5.13
CA ASN A 338 12.50 -4.14 -6.22
C ASN A 338 11.00 -3.90 -6.18
N GLN A 339 10.60 -2.64 -6.15
CA GLN A 339 9.20 -2.23 -6.07
C GLN A 339 8.90 -1.33 -7.26
N VAL A 340 8.01 -1.77 -8.14
CA VAL A 340 7.55 -0.99 -9.29
C VAL A 340 6.17 -0.41 -8.98
N PHE A 341 6.03 0.89 -9.16
CA PHE A 341 4.78 1.62 -8.95
C PHE A 341 4.24 2.12 -10.30
N ALA A 342 2.97 1.86 -10.60
CA ALA A 342 2.31 2.34 -11.81
C ALA A 342 1.07 3.17 -11.47
N SER A 343 1.10 4.46 -11.79
CA SER A 343 -0.02 5.39 -11.72
C SER A 343 -0.64 5.52 -13.10
N THR A 344 -1.87 5.04 -13.29
CA THR A 344 -2.47 4.92 -14.63
C THR A 344 -3.85 5.55 -14.70
N LEU A 345 -4.15 6.22 -15.81
CA LEU A 345 -5.48 6.71 -16.18
C LEU A 345 -6.02 5.89 -17.34
N PHE A 346 -7.31 5.56 -17.29
CA PHE A 346 -7.98 4.75 -18.31
C PHE A 346 -9.23 5.44 -18.88
N ASP A 347 -9.51 5.18 -20.16
CA ASP A 347 -10.79 5.53 -20.78
C ASP A 347 -11.91 4.57 -20.34
N LYS A 348 -13.13 4.83 -20.82
CA LYS A 348 -14.32 4.00 -20.54
C LYS A 348 -14.23 2.55 -21.02
N ASN A 349 -13.29 2.25 -21.93
CA ASN A 349 -13.06 0.91 -22.46
C ASN A 349 -11.86 0.23 -21.76
N GLY A 350 -11.27 0.87 -20.76
CA GLY A 350 -10.08 0.36 -20.06
C GLY A 350 -8.78 0.51 -20.85
N ARG A 351 -8.73 1.41 -21.85
CA ARG A 351 -7.50 1.76 -22.56
C ARG A 351 -6.73 2.80 -21.77
N ILE A 352 -5.42 2.65 -21.70
CA ILE A 352 -4.50 3.60 -21.05
C ILE A 352 -4.57 4.92 -21.80
N VAL A 353 -4.91 6.02 -21.11
CA VAL A 353 -4.84 7.38 -21.67
C VAL A 353 -3.64 8.14 -21.14
N ALA A 354 -3.19 7.82 -19.93
CA ALA A 354 -1.92 8.29 -19.38
C ALA A 354 -1.37 7.26 -18.40
N ILE A 355 -0.06 7.19 -18.28
CA ILE A 355 0.62 6.31 -17.34
C ILE A 355 1.92 6.94 -16.87
N HIS A 356 2.22 6.78 -15.59
CA HIS A 356 3.47 7.15 -14.96
C HIS A 356 3.98 5.96 -14.13
N VAL A 357 5.16 5.46 -14.47
CA VAL A 357 5.82 4.35 -13.78
C VAL A 357 7.10 4.83 -13.11
N ASP A 358 7.29 4.44 -11.86
CA ASP A 358 8.53 4.64 -11.11
C ASP A 358 8.92 3.36 -10.37
N GLN A 359 10.15 3.30 -9.86
CA GLN A 359 10.67 2.11 -9.21
C GLN A 359 11.60 2.45 -8.05
N LEU A 360 11.42 1.80 -6.91
CA LEU A 360 12.40 1.74 -5.83
C LEU A 360 13.16 0.41 -5.91
N GLU A 361 14.48 0.44 -5.79
CA GLU A 361 15.31 -0.75 -5.63
C GLU A 361 16.20 -0.54 -4.41
N VAL A 362 16.14 -1.48 -3.47
CA VAL A 362 16.93 -1.45 -2.24
C VAL A 362 17.80 -2.69 -2.21
N SER A 363 19.11 -2.50 -2.14
CA SER A 363 20.08 -3.59 -2.18
C SER A 363 20.77 -3.80 -0.84
N THR A 364 21.47 -4.93 -0.73
CA THR A 364 22.52 -5.10 0.27
C THR A 364 23.63 -4.04 0.09
N PRO A 365 24.28 -3.59 1.17
CA PRO A 365 25.38 -2.60 1.12
C PRO A 365 26.66 -3.06 0.42
N ASN A 366 26.83 -4.36 0.13
CA ASN A 366 27.97 -4.88 -0.64
C ASN A 366 27.75 -4.75 -2.16
N TYR A 367 26.70 -4.02 -2.58
CA TYR A 367 26.51 -3.65 -3.97
C TYR A 367 27.41 -2.47 -4.36
N ASP A 368 28.13 -2.63 -5.46
CA ASP A 368 29.14 -1.67 -5.97
C ASP A 368 28.53 -0.49 -6.77
N GLY A 369 27.20 -0.41 -6.87
CA GLY A 369 26.56 0.68 -7.59
C GLY A 369 26.42 1.95 -6.74
N ALA A 370 27.15 3.00 -7.10
CA ALA A 370 27.06 4.29 -6.42
C ALA A 370 25.61 4.86 -6.39
N GLY A 371 25.22 5.41 -5.23
CA GLY A 371 23.93 6.06 -5.02
C GLY A 371 22.74 5.10 -5.02
N MET A 372 22.98 3.82 -4.75
CA MET A 372 21.93 2.82 -4.57
C MET A 372 21.34 2.91 -3.16
N PRO A 373 20.01 2.92 -2.99
CA PRO A 373 19.40 2.71 -1.68
C PRO A 373 19.85 1.37 -1.09
N HIS A 374 20.24 1.37 0.18
CA HIS A 374 20.69 0.17 0.88
C HIS A 374 19.79 -0.18 2.06
N PHE A 375 19.81 -1.44 2.44
CA PHE A 375 19.29 -1.92 3.71
C PHE A 375 20.28 -2.90 4.33
N SER A 376 20.79 -2.57 5.50
CA SER A 376 21.81 -3.36 6.20
C SER A 376 21.23 -4.55 6.99
N GLY A 377 19.90 -4.60 7.14
CA GLY A 377 19.22 -5.49 8.08
C GLY A 377 18.68 -4.73 9.28
N PHE A 378 17.91 -5.42 10.11
CA PHE A 378 17.37 -4.87 11.34
C PHE A 378 18.43 -4.79 12.44
N PRO A 379 18.34 -3.82 13.36
CA PRO A 379 19.29 -3.72 14.46
C PRO A 379 19.35 -4.99 15.32
N GLY A 380 20.55 -5.49 15.55
CA GLY A 380 20.84 -6.76 16.22
C GLY A 380 21.19 -7.92 15.28
N GLN A 381 21.18 -7.70 13.95
CA GLN A 381 21.57 -8.70 12.95
C GLN A 381 23.05 -8.63 12.54
N GLY A 382 23.84 -7.72 13.13
CA GLY A 382 25.28 -7.64 12.92
C GLY A 382 25.72 -6.92 11.64
N GLY A 383 24.83 -6.13 11.03
CA GLY A 383 25.06 -5.37 9.80
C GLY A 383 25.29 -6.26 8.57
N TYR A 384 25.71 -5.64 7.46
CA TYR A 384 26.03 -6.32 6.21
C TYR A 384 27.43 -5.91 5.73
N ASN A 385 28.05 -6.74 4.87
CA ASN A 385 29.29 -6.33 4.19
C ASN A 385 29.04 -5.03 3.40
N VAL A 386 30.04 -4.15 3.36
CA VAL A 386 29.95 -2.86 2.65
C VAL A 386 31.17 -2.63 1.78
N ASP A 387 30.93 -2.12 0.58
CA ASP A 387 31.93 -1.57 -0.34
C ASP A 387 31.67 -0.07 -0.46
N VAL A 388 32.33 0.71 0.40
CA VAL A 388 32.09 2.16 0.58
C VAL A 388 32.62 2.93 -0.62
N ASN A 389 33.67 2.41 -1.25
CA ASN A 389 34.39 3.09 -2.32
C ASN A 389 33.98 2.60 -3.73
N HIS A 390 33.16 1.54 -3.81
CA HIS A 390 32.62 0.92 -5.01
C HIS A 390 33.71 0.33 -5.93
N ASP A 391 34.77 -0.24 -5.35
CA ASP A 391 35.86 -0.91 -6.09
C ASP A 391 35.70 -2.44 -6.18
N GLY A 392 34.63 -2.98 -5.62
CA GLY A 392 34.31 -4.40 -5.57
C GLY A 392 35.00 -5.14 -4.42
N VAL A 393 35.61 -4.43 -3.46
CA VAL A 393 36.28 -5.01 -2.29
C VAL A 393 35.54 -4.61 -1.02
N VAL A 394 35.28 -5.58 -0.14
CA VAL A 394 34.65 -5.32 1.15
C VAL A 394 35.58 -4.48 2.04
N ASP A 395 35.14 -3.26 2.37
CA ASP A 395 35.82 -2.34 3.28
C ASP A 395 35.56 -2.69 4.76
N GLY A 396 34.44 -3.38 5.04
CA GLY A 396 34.04 -3.76 6.38
C GLY A 396 32.59 -4.19 6.45
N LYS A 397 31.95 -3.90 7.58
CA LYS A 397 30.50 -4.06 7.76
C LYS A 397 29.84 -2.73 8.09
N THR A 398 28.60 -2.58 7.64
CA THR A 398 27.74 -1.48 8.06
C THR A 398 27.49 -1.50 9.56
N GLU A 399 27.12 -0.34 10.10
CA GLU A 399 26.84 -0.20 11.52
C GLU A 399 25.55 -0.93 11.89
N ASP A 400 25.64 -1.82 12.89
CA ASP A 400 24.49 -2.51 13.46
C ASP A 400 23.83 -1.64 14.55
N SER A 401 23.12 -0.60 14.13
CA SER A 401 22.47 0.34 15.03
C SER A 401 21.10 0.80 14.53
N VAL A 402 20.29 1.25 15.48
CA VAL A 402 19.00 1.89 15.22
C VAL A 402 19.17 3.14 14.35
N ASP A 403 20.24 3.91 14.58
CA ASP A 403 20.50 5.15 13.83
C ASP A 403 20.80 4.84 12.35
N ASN A 404 21.56 3.78 12.06
CA ASN A 404 21.80 3.35 10.67
C ASN A 404 20.51 2.84 10.00
N PHE A 405 19.73 2.02 10.70
CA PHE A 405 18.43 1.54 10.21
C PHE A 405 17.49 2.69 9.83
N VAL A 406 17.39 3.71 10.69
CA VAL A 406 16.59 4.91 10.42
C VAL A 406 17.12 5.67 9.20
N ALA A 407 18.42 5.95 9.19
CA ALA A 407 19.05 6.74 8.13
C ALA A 407 18.95 6.08 6.74
N GLU A 408 19.06 4.75 6.66
CA GLU A 408 18.91 4.03 5.40
C GLU A 408 17.50 4.17 4.84
N ILE A 409 16.46 3.91 5.64
CA ILE A 409 15.06 3.96 5.18
C ILE A 409 14.65 5.39 4.80
N GLU A 410 15.03 6.39 5.60
CA GLU A 410 14.77 7.80 5.27
C GLU A 410 15.50 8.25 3.99
N GLY A 411 16.62 7.61 3.66
CA GLY A 411 17.41 7.85 2.46
C GLY A 411 16.92 7.13 1.20
N TRP A 412 15.91 6.26 1.30
CA TRP A 412 15.39 5.54 0.14
C TRP A 412 14.71 6.48 -0.86
N VAL A 413 15.16 6.39 -2.11
CA VAL A 413 14.70 7.23 -3.24
C VAL A 413 14.45 6.37 -4.47
N THR A 414 13.47 6.74 -5.28
CA THR A 414 13.13 6.01 -6.50
C THR A 414 14.16 6.23 -7.62
N LYS A 415 14.06 5.45 -8.70
CA LYS A 415 14.92 5.59 -9.89
C LYS A 415 14.71 6.93 -10.58
N ARG A 416 13.51 7.53 -10.54
CA ARG A 416 13.31 8.90 -11.03
C ARG A 416 13.91 9.95 -10.10
N ASP A 417 13.78 9.79 -8.78
CA ASP A 417 14.35 10.72 -7.78
C ASP A 417 15.88 10.75 -7.79
N ARG A 418 16.54 9.64 -8.16
CA ARG A 418 18.00 9.56 -8.39
C ARG A 418 18.46 10.39 -9.60
N GLY A 419 17.53 10.83 -10.45
CA GLY A 419 17.77 11.62 -11.65
C GLY A 419 18.61 10.89 -12.70
N ASP A 420 19.26 11.68 -13.56
CA ASP A 420 20.04 11.18 -14.70
C ASP A 420 21.38 10.54 -14.32
N SER A 421 21.68 10.40 -13.03
CA SER A 421 22.88 9.73 -12.54
C SER A 421 22.87 8.24 -12.90
N TYR A 422 21.69 7.63 -12.96
CA TYR A 422 21.50 6.24 -13.35
C TYR A 422 21.23 6.12 -14.86
N ARG A 423 22.30 6.01 -15.64
CA ARG A 423 22.26 5.81 -17.10
C ARG A 423 22.34 4.34 -17.47
N MET A 424 21.48 3.93 -18.39
CA MET A 424 21.42 2.57 -18.93
C MET A 424 21.26 2.61 -20.45
N GLY A 425 22.20 2.03 -21.19
CA GLY A 425 22.07 1.91 -22.65
C GLY A 425 21.90 3.26 -23.35
N VAL A 426 20.70 3.52 -23.88
CA VAL A 426 20.39 4.68 -24.73
C VAL A 426 19.96 5.94 -23.95
N GLY A 427 19.74 5.86 -22.63
CA GLY A 427 19.27 6.98 -21.82
C GLY A 427 19.40 6.76 -20.32
N SER A 428 18.75 7.61 -19.52
CA SER A 428 18.46 7.31 -18.10
C SER A 428 17.35 6.26 -17.97
N TRP A 429 17.12 5.74 -16.77
CA TRP A 429 15.95 4.88 -16.54
C TRP A 429 14.65 5.63 -16.83
N ALA A 430 14.52 6.87 -16.34
CA ALA A 430 13.35 7.72 -16.55
C ALA A 430 13.03 7.93 -18.03
N THR A 431 14.01 8.35 -18.83
CA THR A 431 13.82 8.61 -20.27
C THR A 431 13.45 7.36 -21.07
N GLN A 432 13.95 6.19 -20.68
CA GLN A 432 13.55 4.93 -21.32
C GLN A 432 12.14 4.49 -20.90
N MET A 433 11.79 4.67 -19.62
CA MET A 433 10.44 4.37 -19.16
C MET A 433 9.42 5.31 -19.80
N ASP A 434 9.75 6.58 -19.99
CA ASP A 434 8.88 7.53 -20.70
C ASP A 434 8.57 7.07 -22.13
N LYS A 435 9.53 6.45 -22.83
CA LYS A 435 9.31 5.87 -24.17
C LYS A 435 8.36 4.67 -24.15
N PHE A 436 8.43 3.81 -23.14
CA PHE A 436 7.45 2.73 -22.99
C PHE A 436 6.06 3.25 -22.59
N GLN A 437 5.99 4.27 -21.73
CA GLN A 437 4.74 4.93 -21.38
C GLN A 437 4.05 5.51 -22.64
N GLU A 438 4.80 6.23 -23.49
CA GLU A 438 4.30 6.74 -24.77
C GLU A 438 3.75 5.61 -25.66
N LEU A 439 4.46 4.48 -25.74
CA LEU A 439 4.05 3.31 -26.51
C LEU A 439 2.74 2.68 -26.01
N PHE A 440 2.54 2.64 -24.68
CA PHE A 440 1.38 1.97 -24.07
C PHE A 440 0.11 2.82 -24.09
N VAL A 441 0.20 4.13 -24.31
CA VAL A 441 -0.98 5.00 -24.48
C VAL A 441 -1.82 4.52 -25.65
N GLY A 442 -3.12 4.38 -25.42
CA GLY A 442 -4.10 3.84 -26.36
C GLY A 442 -4.29 2.32 -26.27
N MET A 443 -3.40 1.59 -25.59
CA MET A 443 -3.51 0.13 -25.42
C MET A 443 -4.39 -0.22 -24.21
N THR A 444 -5.09 -1.35 -24.23
CA THR A 444 -5.56 -1.99 -23.00
C THR A 444 -4.39 -2.65 -22.28
N VAL A 445 -4.54 -2.96 -20.99
CA VAL A 445 -3.50 -3.70 -20.26
C VAL A 445 -3.23 -5.07 -20.87
N ASP A 446 -4.27 -5.77 -21.35
CA ASP A 446 -4.11 -7.05 -22.05
C ASP A 446 -3.31 -6.88 -23.35
N GLU A 447 -3.50 -5.76 -24.07
CA GLU A 447 -2.72 -5.43 -25.26
C GLU A 447 -1.24 -5.13 -24.90
N VAL A 448 -0.96 -4.51 -23.74
CA VAL A 448 0.41 -4.30 -23.21
C VAL A 448 1.08 -5.64 -22.89
N GLU A 449 0.37 -6.56 -22.23
CA GLU A 449 0.85 -7.92 -21.93
C GLU A 449 1.15 -8.71 -23.21
N LEU A 450 0.24 -8.63 -24.19
CA LEU A 450 0.44 -9.24 -25.51
C LEU A 450 1.62 -8.63 -26.26
N TRP A 451 1.79 -7.30 -26.17
CA TRP A 451 2.95 -6.62 -26.75
C TRP A 451 4.24 -7.13 -26.09
N PHE A 452 4.30 -7.17 -24.76
CA PHE A 452 5.45 -7.69 -24.03
C PHE A 452 5.76 -9.13 -24.47
N ALA A 453 4.77 -10.03 -24.39
CA ALA A 453 4.94 -11.42 -24.75
C ALA A 453 5.39 -11.64 -26.22
N ARG A 454 5.04 -10.74 -27.14
CA ARG A 454 5.41 -10.86 -28.56
C ARG A 454 6.75 -10.23 -28.90
N TYR A 455 7.09 -9.10 -28.28
CA TYR A 455 8.17 -8.23 -28.75
C TYR A 455 9.36 -8.14 -27.80
N THR A 456 9.35 -8.83 -26.66
CA THR A 456 10.49 -8.91 -25.74
C THR A 456 11.08 -10.31 -25.68
N SER A 457 12.31 -10.39 -25.18
CA SER A 457 13.02 -11.64 -24.91
C SER A 457 12.41 -12.35 -23.70
N ASP A 458 12.09 -13.63 -23.86
CA ASP A 458 11.55 -14.47 -22.76
C ASP A 458 12.61 -14.72 -21.66
N ARG A 459 13.89 -14.46 -21.97
CA ARG A 459 15.00 -14.64 -21.03
C ARG A 459 15.18 -13.46 -20.09
N ASN A 460 14.95 -12.24 -20.54
CA ASN A 460 15.36 -11.04 -19.82
C ASN A 460 14.41 -9.84 -19.97
N GLY A 461 13.26 -10.01 -20.63
CA GLY A 461 12.21 -8.99 -20.74
C GLY A 461 12.59 -7.74 -21.54
N ARG A 462 13.74 -7.72 -22.23
CA ARG A 462 14.17 -6.59 -23.07
C ARG A 462 13.54 -6.69 -24.46
N PRO A 463 13.27 -5.56 -25.14
CA PRO A 463 12.81 -5.57 -26.52
C PRO A 463 13.76 -6.36 -27.44
N LEU A 464 13.18 -7.11 -28.37
CA LEU A 464 13.91 -7.88 -29.36
C LEU A 464 14.68 -6.94 -30.32
N LYS A 465 15.83 -7.41 -30.80
CA LYS A 465 16.69 -6.67 -31.72
C LYS A 465 17.29 -7.59 -32.78
N PRO A 466 17.61 -7.07 -33.98
CA PRO A 466 18.25 -7.86 -35.01
C PRO A 466 19.62 -8.37 -34.55
N GLY A 467 19.99 -9.57 -35.00
CA GLY A 467 21.30 -10.16 -34.73
C GLY A 467 21.52 -10.59 -33.28
N SER A 468 20.45 -10.90 -32.54
CA SER A 468 20.59 -11.54 -31.22
C SER A 468 21.39 -12.84 -31.32
N THR A 469 22.32 -13.06 -30.39
CA THR A 469 23.07 -14.33 -30.29
C THR A 469 22.28 -15.40 -29.53
N ASN A 470 21.16 -15.04 -28.91
CA ASN A 470 20.24 -16.01 -28.33
C ASN A 470 19.33 -16.54 -29.43
N GLU A 471 19.35 -17.85 -29.65
CA GLU A 471 18.62 -18.49 -30.76
C GLU A 471 17.10 -18.31 -30.65
N ALA A 472 16.53 -18.31 -29.43
CA ALA A 472 15.11 -18.09 -29.23
C ALA A 472 14.70 -16.66 -29.55
N ASP A 473 15.46 -15.66 -29.09
CA ASP A 473 15.23 -14.25 -29.40
C ASP A 473 15.37 -13.98 -30.90
N ALA A 474 16.39 -14.57 -31.54
CA ALA A 474 16.61 -14.46 -32.98
C ALA A 474 15.43 -15.03 -33.77
N ALA A 475 14.96 -16.24 -33.41
CA ALA A 475 13.79 -16.84 -34.03
C ALA A 475 12.51 -16.02 -33.82
N LYS A 476 12.31 -15.48 -32.61
CA LYS A 476 11.16 -14.62 -32.27
C LYS A 476 11.17 -13.34 -33.10
N TYR A 477 12.33 -12.70 -33.25
CA TYR A 477 12.51 -11.50 -34.08
C TYR A 477 12.34 -11.80 -35.58
N ASP A 478 12.91 -12.90 -36.08
CA ASP A 478 12.83 -13.28 -37.50
C ASP A 478 11.38 -13.62 -37.93
N ALA A 479 10.55 -14.08 -37.00
CA ALA A 479 9.13 -14.34 -37.21
C ALA A 479 8.26 -13.07 -37.30
N LEU A 480 8.79 -11.90 -36.95
CA LEU A 480 8.08 -10.64 -37.05
C LEU A 480 7.96 -10.18 -38.52
N THR A 481 6.86 -9.48 -38.81
CA THR A 481 6.69 -8.76 -40.07
C THR A 481 7.64 -7.56 -40.15
N GLU A 482 7.88 -7.05 -41.35
CA GLU A 482 8.75 -5.87 -41.52
C GLU A 482 8.21 -4.63 -40.80
N TYR A 483 6.89 -4.44 -40.77
CA TYR A 483 6.25 -3.35 -40.01
C TYR A 483 6.52 -3.48 -38.49
N GLU A 484 6.42 -4.68 -37.95
CA GLU A 484 6.71 -4.92 -36.53
C GLU A 484 8.19 -4.71 -36.20
N LYS A 485 9.10 -5.06 -37.12
CA LYS A 485 10.53 -4.79 -36.97
C LYS A 485 10.83 -3.29 -37.02
N GLU A 486 10.14 -2.53 -37.87
CA GLU A 486 10.26 -1.06 -37.93
C GLU A 486 9.74 -0.42 -36.63
N MET A 487 8.59 -0.85 -36.11
CA MET A 487 8.08 -0.42 -34.81
C MET A 487 9.07 -0.72 -33.69
N LEU A 488 9.60 -1.94 -33.64
CA LEU A 488 10.61 -2.31 -32.64
C LEU A 488 11.90 -1.50 -32.78
N ALA A 489 12.34 -1.20 -34.01
CA ALA A 489 13.51 -0.37 -34.26
C ALA A 489 13.35 1.04 -33.69
N ASP A 490 12.14 1.62 -33.80
CA ASP A 490 11.79 2.89 -33.18
C ASP A 490 11.83 2.79 -31.64
N VAL A 491 11.20 1.76 -31.07
CA VAL A 491 11.22 1.51 -29.61
C VAL A 491 12.64 1.39 -29.10
N VAL A 492 13.50 0.55 -29.71
CA VAL A 492 14.87 0.34 -29.22
C VAL A 492 15.80 1.53 -29.45
N SER A 493 15.40 2.50 -30.27
CA SER A 493 16.12 3.76 -30.39
C SER A 493 16.00 4.62 -29.14
N GLY A 494 14.90 4.47 -28.39
CA GLY A 494 14.58 5.22 -27.18
C GLY A 494 14.60 4.41 -25.89
N ALA A 495 14.35 3.10 -25.93
CA ALA A 495 14.24 2.24 -24.75
C ALA A 495 14.76 0.82 -24.98
N THR A 496 15.70 0.39 -24.12
CA THR A 496 16.30 -0.95 -24.17
C THR A 496 16.29 -1.67 -22.82
N MET A 497 15.76 -1.02 -21.78
CA MET A 497 15.58 -1.60 -20.46
C MET A 497 14.61 -2.78 -20.50
N SER A 498 14.71 -3.66 -19.50
CA SER A 498 13.73 -4.73 -19.33
C SER A 498 12.42 -4.16 -18.82
N LEU A 499 11.31 -4.74 -19.27
CA LEU A 499 9.98 -4.49 -18.72
C LEU A 499 9.59 -5.52 -17.64
N ASN A 500 10.27 -6.66 -17.61
CA ASN A 500 10.07 -7.71 -16.61
C ASN A 500 11.35 -8.55 -16.52
N ASP A 501 12.12 -8.30 -15.47
CA ASP A 501 13.23 -9.16 -15.03
C ASP A 501 13.38 -9.09 -13.51
N SER A 502 14.47 -9.64 -12.97
CA SER A 502 14.70 -9.60 -11.52
C SER A 502 14.87 -8.19 -10.95
N HIS A 503 15.10 -7.17 -11.77
CA HIS A 503 15.11 -5.78 -11.30
C HIS A 503 13.70 -5.20 -11.20
N GLY A 504 12.63 -5.89 -11.61
CA GLY A 504 11.26 -5.40 -11.47
C GLY A 504 10.31 -5.86 -12.57
N ASN A 505 9.03 -5.89 -12.23
CA ASN A 505 7.95 -6.32 -13.12
C ASN A 505 6.98 -5.16 -13.38
N ILE A 506 7.28 -4.40 -14.44
CA ILE A 506 6.49 -3.24 -14.85
C ILE A 506 5.11 -3.68 -15.35
N ILE A 507 5.04 -4.84 -16.01
CA ILE A 507 3.78 -5.36 -16.55
C ILE A 507 2.77 -5.67 -15.45
N GLU A 508 3.22 -6.32 -14.37
CA GLU A 508 2.37 -6.60 -13.20
C GLU A 508 1.96 -5.32 -12.47
N ALA A 509 2.85 -4.35 -12.29
CA ALA A 509 2.46 -3.07 -11.71
C ALA A 509 1.34 -2.38 -12.53
N ILE A 510 1.42 -2.44 -13.87
CA ILE A 510 0.36 -1.92 -14.76
C ILE A 510 -0.95 -2.70 -14.57
N ARG A 511 -0.89 -4.03 -14.51
CA ARG A 511 -2.05 -4.89 -14.22
C ARG A 511 -2.68 -4.52 -12.87
N ASN A 512 -1.89 -4.46 -11.81
CA ASN A 512 -2.35 -4.12 -10.47
C ASN A 512 -2.97 -2.73 -10.46
N SER A 513 -2.42 -1.77 -11.21
CA SER A 513 -3.03 -0.44 -11.34
C SER A 513 -4.42 -0.50 -11.98
N PHE A 514 -4.62 -1.36 -12.99
CA PHE A 514 -5.93 -1.55 -13.59
C PHE A 514 -6.87 -2.26 -12.62
N GLU A 515 -6.45 -3.31 -11.94
CA GLU A 515 -7.30 -4.08 -11.03
C GLU A 515 -7.74 -3.26 -9.81
N ASN A 516 -6.86 -2.40 -9.30
CA ASN A 516 -7.12 -1.51 -8.17
C ASN A 516 -7.75 -0.17 -8.57
N ARG A 517 -8.19 -0.01 -9.82
CA ARG A 517 -8.70 1.26 -10.33
C ARG A 517 -10.00 1.68 -9.64
N VAL A 518 -10.13 2.97 -9.43
CA VAL A 518 -11.35 3.64 -8.96
C VAL A 518 -11.97 4.46 -10.09
N GLU A 519 -13.30 4.55 -10.09
CA GLU A 519 -14.03 5.36 -11.06
C GLU A 519 -13.64 6.84 -10.95
N LEU A 520 -13.59 7.49 -12.10
CA LEU A 520 -13.27 8.91 -12.26
C LEU A 520 -14.11 9.44 -13.43
N ASP A 521 -14.59 10.67 -13.36
CA ASP A 521 -15.22 11.32 -14.51
C ASP A 521 -14.46 12.60 -14.81
N LEU A 522 -13.28 12.46 -15.42
CA LEU A 522 -12.40 13.57 -15.73
C LEU A 522 -12.62 14.04 -17.16
N THR A 523 -12.83 15.34 -17.34
CA THR A 523 -12.81 16.04 -18.62
C THR A 523 -11.81 17.19 -18.58
N ILE A 524 -10.98 17.32 -19.61
CA ILE A 524 -10.03 18.42 -19.79
C ILE A 524 -10.54 19.31 -20.94
N GLU A 525 -10.73 20.61 -20.66
CA GLU A 525 -11.41 21.57 -21.56
C GLU A 525 -10.55 22.13 -22.70
#